data_AF-A0A3N5TU77-F1
#
_entry.id   AF-A0A3N5TU77-F1
#
_cell.length_a   1.000
_cell.length_b   1.000
_cell.length_c   1.000
_cell.angle_alpha   90.00
_cell.angle_beta   90.00
_cell.angle_gamma   90.00
#
_symmetry.space_group_name_H-M   'P 1'
#
loop_
_entity.id
_entity.type
_entity.pdbx_description
1 polymer ?
#
loop_
_entity_poly.entity_id
_entity_poly.type
_entity_poly.pdbx_seq_one_letter_code
_entity_poly.pdbx_strand_id
1 'polypeptide(L)'
;MSDYLLLFGGGKMPETKEEQDAVMAAWNAWFEEMGSSIKDQGNPFTPAVKSVGPDGSVTPGPGKGPASGYSIVTADSLDEAVEKAKGCPVLEGGAHITVYEAFEVM
;
A
#
# COMPACT_ATOMS: atom_id res chain seq x y z
N MET A 1 4.84 4.44 -19.17
CA MET A 1 4.68 3.72 -17.90
C MET A 1 5.77 4.09 -16.90
N SER A 2 5.34 4.68 -15.78
CA SER A 2 6.16 4.92 -14.58
C SER A 2 5.75 3.92 -13.49
N ASP A 3 6.61 3.76 -12.49
CA ASP A 3 6.27 3.04 -11.26
C ASP A 3 5.55 3.97 -10.29
N TYR A 4 4.57 3.44 -9.56
CA TYR A 4 3.84 4.17 -8.53
C TYR A 4 3.78 3.34 -7.25
N LEU A 5 4.11 3.98 -6.13
CA LEU A 5 3.95 3.42 -4.80
C LEU A 5 2.54 3.71 -4.30
N LEU A 6 1.80 2.66 -3.97
CA LEU A 6 0.58 2.73 -3.19
C LEU A 6 0.96 2.52 -1.72
N LEU A 7 1.02 3.61 -0.95
CA LEU A 7 1.30 3.54 0.48
C LEU A 7 -0.02 3.47 1.25
N PHE A 8 -0.22 2.37 1.98
CA PHE A 8 -1.43 2.15 2.77
C PHE A 8 -1.24 2.73 4.17
N GLY A 9 -2.25 3.43 4.68
CA GLY A 9 -2.25 4.01 6.02
C GLY A 9 -3.54 3.69 6.78
N GLY A 10 -3.39 3.29 8.05
CA GLY A 10 -4.51 2.91 8.90
C GLY A 10 -5.16 1.59 8.46
N GLY A 11 -6.48 1.51 8.61
CA GLY A 11 -7.27 0.29 8.42
C GLY A 11 -7.32 -0.61 9.66
N LYS A 12 -8.20 -1.60 9.62
CA LYS A 12 -8.31 -2.64 10.65
C LYS A 12 -8.00 -4.00 10.06
N MET A 13 -7.34 -4.86 10.83
CA MET A 13 -7.24 -6.26 10.44
C MET A 13 -8.59 -6.96 10.69
N PRO A 14 -9.05 -7.82 9.76
CA PRO A 14 -10.21 -8.65 9.98
C PRO A 14 -10.01 -9.59 11.18
N GLU A 15 -11.02 -9.67 12.05
CA GLU A 15 -10.92 -10.37 13.34
C GLU A 15 -11.37 -11.83 13.22
N THR A 16 -12.31 -12.11 12.31
CA THR A 16 -12.84 -13.45 12.10
C THR A 16 -12.20 -14.13 10.89
N LYS A 17 -12.26 -15.47 10.86
CA LYS A 17 -11.76 -16.26 9.72
C LYS A 17 -12.53 -15.95 8.44
N GLU A 18 -13.84 -15.75 8.55
CA GLU A 18 -14.72 -15.44 7.42
C GLU A 18 -14.40 -14.07 6.82
N GLU A 19 -14.19 -13.04 7.66
CA GLU A 19 -13.74 -11.73 7.20
C GLU A 19 -12.33 -11.78 6.58
N GLN A 20 -11.41 -12.58 7.15
CA GLN A 20 -10.08 -12.78 6.58
C GLN A 20 -10.17 -13.39 5.18
N ASP A 21 -11.00 -14.42 5.01
CA ASP A 21 -11.16 -15.11 3.72
C ASP A 21 -11.83 -14.18 2.68
N ALA A 22 -12.82 -13.38 3.09
CA ALA A 22 -13.45 -12.38 2.23
C ALA A 22 -12.45 -11.29 1.78
N VAL A 23 -11.65 -10.76 2.71
CA VAL A 23 -10.61 -9.77 2.40
C VAL A 23 -9.56 -10.37 1.47
N MET A 24 -9.08 -11.59 1.72
CA MET A 24 -8.12 -12.25 0.83
C MET A 24 -8.68 -12.50 -0.57
N ALA A 25 -9.96 -12.88 -0.69
CA ALA A 25 -10.61 -13.05 -1.98
C ALA A 25 -10.69 -11.72 -2.76
N ALA A 26 -11.04 -10.61 -2.08
CA ALA A 26 -11.08 -9.29 -2.68
C ALA A 26 -9.67 -8.84 -3.16
N TRP A 27 -8.63 -9.11 -2.36
CA TRP A 27 -7.24 -8.82 -2.75
C TRP A 27 -6.82 -9.62 -3.98
N ASN A 28 -7.14 -10.91 -4.04
CA ASN A 28 -6.84 -11.74 -5.20
C ASN A 28 -7.54 -11.21 -6.46
N ALA A 29 -8.83 -10.87 -6.36
CA ALA A 29 -9.58 -10.31 -7.49
C ALA A 29 -8.99 -8.99 -7.99
N TRP A 30 -8.59 -8.09 -7.08
CA TRP A 30 -7.95 -6.83 -7.46
C TRP A 30 -6.57 -7.05 -8.12
N PHE A 31 -5.76 -7.98 -7.61
CA PHE A 31 -4.48 -8.32 -8.24
C PHE A 31 -4.67 -8.95 -9.63
N GLU A 32 -5.68 -9.79 -9.81
CA GLU A 32 -6.04 -10.36 -11.11
C GLU A 32 -6.47 -9.29 -12.12
N GLU A 33 -7.29 -8.31 -11.69
CA GLU A 33 -7.70 -7.18 -12.53
C GLU A 33 -6.50 -6.31 -12.94
N MET A 34 -5.57 -6.08 -12.01
CA MET A 34 -4.37 -5.27 -12.27
C MET A 34 -3.39 -5.97 -13.22
N GLY A 35 -3.36 -7.31 -13.23
CA GLY A 35 -2.58 -8.12 -14.14
C GLY A 35 -1.10 -7.73 -14.18
N SER A 36 -0.59 -7.45 -15.39
CA SER A 36 0.81 -7.02 -15.58
C SER A 36 1.13 -5.63 -15.05
N SER A 37 0.14 -4.89 -14.53
CA SER A 37 0.37 -3.59 -13.89
C SER A 37 0.91 -3.72 -12.48
N ILE A 38 0.93 -4.91 -11.87
CA ILE A 38 1.55 -5.12 -10.55
C ILE A 38 3.03 -5.38 -10.73
N LYS A 39 3.86 -4.46 -10.22
CA LYS A 39 5.31 -4.64 -10.16
C LYS A 39 5.74 -5.34 -8.87
N ASP A 40 5.09 -4.98 -7.76
CA ASP A 40 5.23 -5.65 -6.47
C ASP A 40 3.85 -5.67 -5.78
N GLN A 41 3.37 -6.86 -5.43
CA GLN A 41 2.13 -7.02 -4.65
C GLN A 41 2.27 -6.37 -3.27
N GLY A 42 3.50 -6.28 -2.77
CA GLY A 42 3.86 -5.69 -1.50
C GLY A 42 3.37 -6.49 -0.31
N ASN A 43 3.44 -5.90 0.88
CA ASN A 43 3.17 -6.60 2.14
C ASN A 43 2.62 -5.66 3.22
N PRO A 44 1.83 -6.17 4.18
CA PRO A 44 1.48 -5.43 5.37
C PRO A 44 2.70 -5.23 6.28
N PHE A 45 2.71 -4.11 7.00
CA PHE A 45 3.74 -3.80 7.99
C PHE A 45 3.32 -4.25 9.38
N THR A 46 4.31 -4.69 10.17
CA THR A 46 4.10 -5.01 11.58
C THR A 46 4.24 -3.76 12.45
N PRO A 47 3.82 -3.80 13.73
CA PRO A 47 4.09 -2.70 14.67
C PRO A 47 5.58 -2.43 14.95
N ALA A 48 6.49 -3.28 14.47
CA ALA A 48 7.93 -3.09 14.66
C ALA A 48 8.46 -2.01 13.72
N VAL A 49 8.54 -0.78 14.23
CA VAL A 49 9.00 0.39 13.46
C VAL A 49 9.87 1.33 14.31
N LYS A 50 10.86 1.92 13.66
CA LYS A 50 11.71 3.01 14.18
C LYS A 50 11.83 4.08 13.11
N SER A 51 12.00 5.33 13.53
CA SER A 51 12.33 6.44 12.65
C SER A 51 13.74 6.93 12.92
N VAL A 52 14.40 7.40 11.86
CA VAL A 52 15.73 8.02 11.93
C VAL A 52 15.61 9.48 11.52
N GLY A 53 16.05 10.38 12.40
CA GLY A 53 16.08 11.82 12.16
C GLY A 53 17.26 12.25 11.28
N PRO A 54 17.25 13.50 10.78
CA PRO A 54 18.32 14.04 9.93
C PRO A 54 19.67 14.15 10.64
N ASP A 55 19.66 14.19 11.98
CA ASP A 55 20.85 14.18 12.85
C ASP A 55 21.32 12.75 13.20
N GLY A 56 20.67 11.71 12.64
CA GLY A 56 20.93 10.32 12.94
C GLY A 56 20.28 9.82 14.23
N SER A 57 19.46 10.64 14.90
CA SER A 57 18.72 10.21 16.10
C SER A 57 17.71 9.10 15.74
N VAL A 58 17.56 8.10 16.62
CA VAL A 58 16.62 6.99 16.42
C VAL A 58 15.50 7.09 17.43
N THR A 59 14.26 7.16 16.95
CA THR A 59 13.06 7.18 17.80
C THR A 59 12.19 5.94 17.55
N PRO A 60 11.57 5.35 18.59
CA PRO A 60 10.57 4.31 18.40
C PRO A 60 9.34 4.88 17.67
N GLY A 61 8.69 4.07 16.85
CA GLY A 61 7.48 4.45 16.12
C GLY A 61 7.73 4.91 14.67
N PRO A 62 6.66 5.21 13.92
CA PRO A 62 6.71 5.57 12.50
C PRO A 62 7.05 7.04 12.24
N GLY A 63 7.29 7.84 13.29
CA GLY A 63 7.53 9.26 13.14
C GLY A 63 6.27 9.96 12.63
N LYS A 64 6.35 10.61 11.47
CA LYS A 64 5.21 11.26 10.82
C LYS A 64 4.56 10.32 9.80
N GLY A 65 3.36 9.83 10.12
CA GLY A 65 2.52 9.04 9.21
C GLY A 65 2.74 7.52 9.36
N PRO A 66 1.90 6.82 10.12
CA PRO A 66 1.95 5.35 10.18
C PRO A 66 1.48 4.75 8.86
N ALA A 67 2.38 4.06 8.17
CA ALA A 67 1.99 3.17 7.07
C ALA A 67 1.63 1.78 7.63
N SER A 68 0.63 1.14 7.02
CA SER A 68 0.19 -0.22 7.33
C SER A 68 0.61 -1.22 6.26
N GLY A 69 1.11 -0.78 5.11
CA GLY A 69 1.65 -1.63 4.05
C GLY A 69 1.93 -0.86 2.78
N TYR A 70 2.27 -1.58 1.72
CA TYR A 70 2.50 -1.00 0.40
C TYR A 70 2.15 -1.95 -0.75
N SER A 71 2.02 -1.42 -1.97
CA SER A 71 2.15 -2.13 -3.24
C SER A 71 2.85 -1.22 -4.26
N ILE A 72 3.48 -1.78 -5.30
CA ILE A 72 4.07 -1.03 -6.41
C ILE A 72 3.39 -1.43 -7.71
N VAL A 73 2.93 -0.43 -8.46
CA VAL A 73 2.14 -0.62 -9.67
C VAL A 73 2.74 0.19 -10.82
N THR A 74 2.55 -0.25 -12.06
CA THR A 74 2.90 0.51 -13.25
C THR A 74 1.66 1.10 -13.89
N ALA A 75 1.75 2.35 -14.30
CA ALA A 75 0.68 3.07 -15.01
C ALA A 75 1.28 4.11 -15.96
N ASP A 76 0.51 4.60 -16.93
CA ASP A 76 0.96 5.63 -17.87
C ASP A 76 0.82 7.05 -17.31
N SER A 77 0.10 7.23 -16.21
CA SER A 77 -0.03 8.51 -15.50
C SER A 77 -0.39 8.33 -14.03
N LEU A 78 -0.19 9.40 -13.24
CA LEU A 78 -0.64 9.43 -11.85
C LEU A 78 -2.15 9.25 -11.73
N ASP A 79 -2.93 9.84 -12.65
CA ASP A 79 -4.39 9.70 -12.65
C ASP A 79 -4.81 8.24 -12.87
N GLU A 80 -4.16 7.53 -13.79
CA GLU A 80 -4.41 6.10 -13.99
C GLU A 80 -4.01 5.27 -12.76
N ALA A 81 -2.88 5.58 -12.11
CA ALA A 81 -2.47 4.92 -10.88
C ALA A 81 -3.49 5.17 -9.74
N VAL A 82 -4.07 6.37 -9.68
CA VAL A 82 -5.14 6.71 -8.73
C VAL A 82 -6.42 5.93 -9.04
N GLU A 83 -6.83 5.80 -10.31
CA GLU A 83 -7.97 4.96 -10.68
C GLU A 83 -7.75 3.49 -10.28
N LYS A 84 -6.55 2.95 -10.52
CA LYS A 84 -6.17 1.60 -10.05
C LYS A 84 -6.24 1.47 -8.53
N ALA A 85 -5.78 2.48 -7.80
CA ALA A 85 -5.80 2.51 -6.34
C ALA A 85 -7.22 2.55 -5.75
N LYS A 86 -8.18 3.20 -6.43
CA LYS A 86 -9.58 3.27 -5.96
C LYS A 86 -10.27 1.92 -5.88
N GLY A 87 -9.84 0.94 -6.67
CA GLY A 87 -10.34 -0.44 -6.61
C GLY A 87 -9.73 -1.29 -5.49
N CYS A 88 -8.76 -0.77 -4.73
CA CYS A 88 -8.03 -1.57 -3.76
C CYS A 88 -8.89 -1.92 -2.53
N PRO A 89 -9.00 -3.21 -2.15
CA PRO A 89 -9.82 -3.67 -1.02
C PRO A 89 -9.45 -3.08 0.33
N VAL A 90 -8.23 -2.56 0.49
CA VAL A 90 -7.78 -1.93 1.73
C VAL A 90 -8.69 -0.76 2.16
N LEU A 91 -9.35 -0.11 1.20
CA LEU A 91 -10.28 0.99 1.42
C LEU A 91 -11.55 0.54 2.15
N GLU A 92 -12.01 -0.68 1.92
CA GLU A 92 -13.17 -1.27 2.62
C GLU A 92 -12.87 -1.48 4.11
N GLY A 93 -11.61 -1.76 4.44
CA GLY A 93 -11.11 -1.88 5.81
C GLY A 93 -10.93 -0.54 6.54
N GLY A 94 -11.31 0.58 5.92
CA GLY A 94 -11.17 1.93 6.48
C GLY A 94 -9.75 2.49 6.43
N ALA A 95 -8.88 1.93 5.59
CA ALA A 95 -7.58 2.50 5.31
C ALA A 95 -7.68 3.65 4.29
N HIS A 96 -6.58 4.38 4.13
CA HIS A 96 -6.39 5.31 3.02
C HIS A 96 -5.14 4.92 2.23
N ILE A 97 -5.10 5.35 0.97
CA ILE A 97 -3.97 5.10 0.06
C ILE A 97 -3.38 6.44 -0.34
N THR A 98 -2.07 6.59 -0.20
CA THR A 98 -1.33 7.71 -0.77
C THR A 98 -0.54 7.20 -1.96
N VAL A 99 -0.74 7.81 -3.13
CA VAL A 99 -0.10 7.42 -4.38
C VAL A 99 1.10 8.33 -4.65
N TYR A 100 2.28 7.75 -4.86
CA TYR A 100 3.49 8.47 -5.25
C TYR A 100 4.00 7.93 -6.58
N GLU A 101 4.36 8.82 -7.51
CA GLU A 101 5.16 8.44 -8.67
C GLU A 101 6.62 8.23 -8.25
N ALA A 102 7.21 7.09 -8.60
CA ALA A 102 8.61 6.82 -8.41
C ALA A 102 9.39 7.19 -9.67
N PHE A 103 10.38 8.06 -9.51
CA PHE A 103 11.28 8.45 -10.58
C PHE A 103 12.54 7.58 -10.53
N GLU A 104 12.81 6.84 -11.62
CA GLU A 104 14.01 6.03 -11.76
C GLU A 104 15.20 6.92 -12.12
N VAL A 105 16.15 7.06 -11.19
CA VAL A 105 17.31 7.99 -11.30
C VAL A 105 18.57 7.29 -11.84
N MET A 106 18.60 5.96 -11.87
CA MET A 106 19.80 5.17 -12.18
C MET A 106 19.55 4.17 -13.30
#